data_AF-A0A923KTT6-F1
#
_entry.id   AF-A0A923KTT6-F1
#
_cell.length_a   1.000
_cell.length_b   1.000
_cell.length_c   1.000
_cell.angle_alpha   90.00
_cell.angle_beta   90.00
_cell.angle_gamma   90.00
#
_symmetry.space_group_name_H-M   'P 1'
#
loop_
_entity.id
_entity.type
_entity.pdbx_description
1 polymer ?
#
loop_
_entity_poly.entity_id
_entity_poly.type
_entity_poly.pdbx_seq_one_letter_code
_entity_poly.pdbx_strand_id
1 'polypeptide(L)'
;MKLLIEQSLIYSETEIKITCSLMDDRLKRLIEQIRLFSFSVTAKKDGVAIAIPLEEIYYFDTADNKTFIYMEDAVYPCDKKLYEYVPNHRNIYGYFKKY
;
A
#
# COMPACT_ATOMS: atom_id res chain seq x y z
N MET A 1 5.65 -25.15 0.56
CA MET A 1 5.62 -23.98 1.45
C MET A 1 4.94 -24.40 2.74
N LYS A 2 5.59 -24.15 3.88
CA LYS A 2 5.00 -24.34 5.22
C LYS A 2 4.90 -22.96 5.84
N LEU A 3 3.74 -22.59 6.36
CA LEU A 3 3.56 -21.33 7.09
C LEU A 3 3.67 -21.61 8.59
N LEU A 4 4.49 -20.84 9.28
CA LEU A 4 4.58 -20.80 10.74
C LEU A 4 4.17 -19.39 11.14
N ILE A 5 3.19 -19.29 12.04
CA ILE A 5 2.69 -18.01 12.56
C ILE A 5 2.96 -18.01 14.06
N GLU A 6 3.73 -17.03 14.52
CA GLU A 6 4.04 -16.81 15.92
C GLU A 6 3.41 -15.49 16.35
N GLN A 7 2.55 -15.54 17.36
CA GLN A 7 1.89 -14.36 17.93
C GLN A 7 2.22 -14.27 19.41
N SER A 8 2.72 -13.11 19.84
CA SER A 8 3.05 -12.83 21.23
C SER A 8 3.07 -11.33 21.47
N LEU A 9 2.69 -10.91 22.67
CA LEU A 9 2.70 -9.50 23.08
C LEU A 9 4.12 -8.93 23.25
N ILE A 10 5.16 -9.78 23.15
CA ILE A 10 6.56 -9.34 23.19
C ILE A 10 7.00 -8.61 21.90
N TYR A 11 6.24 -8.77 20.81
CA TYR A 11 6.52 -8.11 19.54
C TYR A 11 5.76 -6.79 19.48
N SER A 12 6.48 -5.68 19.27
CA SER A 12 5.90 -4.33 19.17
C SER A 12 5.37 -3.98 17.78
N GLU A 13 5.71 -4.79 16.77
CA GLU A 13 5.31 -4.61 15.38
C GLU A 13 5.17 -5.95 14.67
N THR A 14 4.55 -5.95 13.49
CA THR A 14 4.48 -7.13 12.64
C THR A 14 5.78 -7.30 11.87
N GLU A 15 6.54 -8.35 12.18
CA GLU A 15 7.75 -8.74 11.43
C GLU A 15 7.45 -9.92 10.50
N ILE A 16 8.03 -9.91 9.29
CA ILE A 16 7.94 -11.02 8.34
C ILE A 16 9.33 -11.55 8.02
N LYS A 17 9.65 -12.76 8.50
CA LYS A 17 10.90 -13.47 8.21
C LYS A 17 10.68 -14.63 7.24
N ILE A 18 11.29 -14.56 6.05
CA ILE A 18 11.20 -15.58 5.00
C ILE A 18 12.50 -16.38 4.94
N THR A 19 12.41 -17.69 5.18
CA THR A 19 13.55 -18.62 5.06
C THR A 19 13.30 -19.58 3.89
N CYS A 20 14.21 -19.62 2.92
CA CYS A 20 14.08 -20.45 1.71
C CYS A 20 15.45 -20.91 1.21
N SER A 21 15.49 -22.04 0.49
CA SER A 21 16.72 -22.54 -0.15
C SER A 21 17.03 -21.82 -1.47
N LEU A 22 16.00 -21.29 -2.14
CA LEU A 22 16.12 -20.56 -3.40
C LEU A 22 15.04 -19.48 -3.48
N MET A 23 15.40 -18.32 -4.01
CA MET A 23 14.48 -17.24 -4.33
C MET A 23 13.98 -17.35 -5.77
N ASP A 24 13.05 -18.27 -6.00
CA ASP A 24 12.43 -18.47 -7.32
C ASP A 24 11.42 -17.35 -7.66
N ASP A 25 10.95 -17.31 -8.91
CA ASP A 25 10.07 -16.24 -9.38
C ASP A 25 8.69 -16.26 -8.72
N ARG A 26 8.24 -17.42 -8.24
CA ARG A 26 7.00 -17.54 -7.49
C ARG A 26 7.15 -16.90 -6.10
N LEU A 27 8.27 -17.13 -5.42
CA LEU A 27 8.55 -16.50 -4.12
C LEU A 27 8.76 -15.00 -4.25
N LYS A 28 9.45 -14.54 -5.31
CA LYS A 28 9.59 -13.10 -5.59
C LYS A 28 8.23 -12.42 -5.72
N ARG A 29 7.29 -13.00 -6.49
CA ARG A 29 5.93 -12.46 -6.63
C ARG A 29 5.20 -12.38 -5.29
N LEU A 30 5.36 -13.36 -4.41
CA LEU A 30 4.76 -13.33 -3.07
C LEU A 30 5.36 -12.22 -2.21
N ILE A 31 6.68 -12.05 -2.23
CA ILE A 31 7.37 -10.95 -1.52
C ILE A 31 6.83 -9.60 -1.99
N GLU A 32 6.64 -9.42 -3.30
CA GLU A 32 6.05 -8.18 -3.83
C GLU A 32 4.62 -7.95 -3.33
N GLN A 33 3.79 -8.99 -3.22
CA GLN A 33 2.47 -8.83 -2.60
C GLN A 33 2.57 -8.39 -1.14
N ILE A 34 3.45 -9.02 -0.35
CA ILE A 34 3.66 -8.65 1.06
C ILE A 34 4.11 -7.18 1.18
N ARG A 35 5.02 -6.72 0.31
CA ARG A 35 5.46 -5.32 0.29
C ARG A 35 4.31 -4.36 -0.03
N LEU A 36 3.39 -4.74 -0.90
CA LEU A 36 2.20 -3.95 -1.21
C LEU A 36 1.25 -3.83 -0.01
N PHE A 37 1.09 -4.89 0.79
CA PHE A 37 0.33 -4.82 2.05
C PHE A 37 0.95 -3.85 3.07
N SER A 38 2.28 -3.70 3.05
CA SER A 38 2.97 -2.71 3.90
C SER A 38 2.98 -1.29 3.32
N PHE A 39 2.41 -1.08 2.13
CA PHE A 39 2.44 0.20 1.45
C PHE A 39 1.29 1.10 1.92
N SER A 40 1.62 2.34 2.29
CA SER A 40 0.65 3.37 2.63
C SER A 40 0.90 4.65 1.83
N VAL A 41 -0.17 5.36 1.52
CA VAL A 41 -0.14 6.68 0.89
C VAL A 41 -0.30 7.74 1.98
N THR A 42 0.51 8.79 1.90
CA THR A 42 0.37 9.93 2.81
C THR A 42 -0.76 10.84 2.31
N ALA A 43 -1.80 10.97 3.10
CA ALA A 43 -2.92 11.88 2.87
C ALA A 43 -2.92 13.02 3.88
N LYS A 44 -3.76 14.02 3.67
CA LYS A 44 -3.91 15.15 4.58
C LYS A 44 -5.34 15.21 5.13
N LYS A 45 -5.47 15.16 6.45
CA LYS A 45 -6.74 15.30 7.17
C LYS A 45 -6.61 16.48 8.13
N ASP A 46 -7.46 17.49 7.97
CA ASP A 46 -7.47 18.69 8.82
C ASP A 46 -6.09 19.37 8.96
N GLY A 47 -5.30 19.34 7.89
CA GLY A 47 -3.94 19.89 7.86
C GLY A 47 -2.84 18.94 8.36
N VAL A 48 -3.18 17.79 8.93
CA VAL A 48 -2.25 16.78 9.46
C VAL A 48 -2.02 15.66 8.44
N ALA A 49 -0.77 15.24 8.30
CA ALA A 49 -0.42 14.09 7.46
C ALA A 49 -0.81 12.78 8.13
N ILE A 50 -1.54 11.92 7.42
CA ILE A 50 -1.93 10.57 7.85
C ILE A 50 -1.46 9.54 6.83
N ALA A 51 -1.09 8.36 7.30
CA ALA A 51 -0.77 7.22 6.43
C ALA A 51 -2.03 6.38 6.21
N ILE A 52 -2.41 6.17 4.95
CA ILE A 52 -3.58 5.36 4.57
C ILE A 52 -3.06 4.09 3.87
N PRO A 53 -3.34 2.89 4.41
CA PRO A 53 -2.99 1.63 3.76
C PRO A 53 -3.59 1.54 2.36
N LEU A 54 -2.84 1.03 1.38
CA LEU A 54 -3.30 0.99 0.00
C LEU A 54 -4.57 0.14 -0.20
N GLU A 55 -4.72 -0.92 0.59
CA GLU A 55 -5.90 -1.81 0.58
C GLU A 55 -7.20 -1.15 1.05
N GLU A 56 -7.12 -0.06 1.81
CA GLU A 56 -8.30 0.73 2.23
C GLU A 56 -8.74 1.73 1.15
N ILE A 57 -7.95 1.91 0.09
CA ILE A 57 -8.20 2.88 -0.97
C ILE A 57 -9.01 2.21 -2.08
N TYR A 58 -10.15 2.79 -2.44
CA TYR A 58 -11.00 2.27 -3.51
C TYR A 58 -10.49 2.74 -4.86
N TYR A 59 -10.26 4.05 -4.98
CA TYR A 59 -9.65 4.65 -6.16
C TYR A 59 -9.07 6.02 -5.85
N PHE A 60 -8.30 6.53 -6.80
CA PHE A 60 -7.78 7.88 -6.80
C PHE A 60 -8.42 8.70 -7.91
N ASP A 61 -8.74 9.95 -7.61
CA ASP A 61 -9.19 10.93 -8.60
C ASP A 61 -8.20 12.11 -8.64
N THR A 62 -8.10 12.76 -9.79
CA THR A 62 -7.30 13.98 -9.94
C THR A 62 -8.15 15.07 -10.56
N ALA A 63 -8.41 16.12 -9.78
CA ALA A 63 -9.11 17.32 -10.22
C ALA A 63 -8.26 18.55 -9.88
N ASP A 64 -8.17 19.51 -10.81
CA ASP A 64 -7.42 20.76 -10.63
C ASP A 64 -5.98 20.58 -10.09
N ASN A 65 -5.23 19.63 -10.67
CA ASN A 65 -3.87 19.25 -10.27
C ASN A 65 -3.72 18.71 -8.83
N LYS A 66 -4.82 18.44 -8.13
CA LYS A 66 -4.83 17.84 -6.79
C LYS A 66 -5.29 16.39 -6.90
N THR A 67 -4.61 15.51 -6.18
CA THR A 67 -4.98 14.10 -6.10
C THR A 67 -5.83 13.89 -4.86
N PHE A 68 -6.90 13.11 -5.00
CA PHE A 68 -7.81 12.75 -3.93
C PHE A 68 -7.88 11.23 -3.79
N ILE A 69 -7.89 10.78 -2.54
CA ILE A 69 -7.99 9.39 -2.14
C ILE A 69 -9.44 9.14 -1.74
N TYR A 70 -10.11 8.23 -2.45
CA TYR A 70 -11.47 7.82 -2.12
C TYR A 70 -11.43 6.49 -1.37
N MET A 71 -12.01 6.50 -0.17
CA MET A 71 -12.26 5.32 0.65
C MET A 71 -13.78 5.12 0.78
N GLU A 72 -14.20 4.09 1.51
CA GLU A 72 -15.62 3.77 1.70
C GLU A 72 -16.44 4.97 2.22
N ASP A 73 -15.98 5.61 3.30
CA ASP A 73 -16.72 6.67 4.00
C ASP A 73 -16.01 8.03 4.02
N ALA A 74 -14.89 8.19 3.31
CA ALA A 74 -14.09 9.41 3.37
C ALA A 74 -13.32 9.72 2.09
N VAL A 75 -13.04 11.02 1.90
CA VAL A 75 -12.18 11.53 0.82
C VAL A 75 -11.07 12.37 1.44
N TYR A 76 -9.82 12.06 1.09
CA TYR A 76 -8.66 12.78 1.58
C TYR A 76 -7.84 13.40 0.45
N PRO A 77 -7.45 14.67 0.53
CA PRO A 77 -6.47 15.24 -0.37
C PRO A 77 -5.09 14.60 -0.13
N CYS A 78 -4.35 14.39 -1.21
CA CYS A 78 -2.97 13.92 -1.21
C CYS A 78 -2.09 14.97 -1.91
N ASP A 79 -0.99 15.36 -1.24
CA ASP A 79 -0.06 16.36 -1.74
C ASP A 79 0.86 15.81 -2.85
N LYS A 80 1.02 14.48 -2.93
CA LYS A 80 1.85 13.81 -3.94
C LYS A 80 0.99 13.17 -5.03
N LYS A 81 1.47 13.20 -6.26
CA LYS A 81 0.81 12.49 -7.37
C LYS A 81 1.19 11.02 -7.29
N LEU A 82 0.24 10.12 -7.57
CA LEU A 82 0.50 8.69 -7.41
C LEU A 82 1.68 8.16 -8.21
N TYR A 83 1.95 8.70 -9.40
CA TYR A 83 3.10 8.26 -10.18
C TYR A 83 4.44 8.47 -9.45
N GLU A 84 4.49 9.36 -8.47
CA GLU A 84 5.66 9.61 -7.61
C GLU A 84 5.89 8.46 -6.62
N TYR A 85 4.86 7.65 -6.35
CA TYR A 85 4.92 6.41 -5.58
C TYR A 85 5.06 5.15 -6.47
N VAL A 86 4.81 5.29 -7.78
CA VAL A 86 4.72 4.20 -8.76
C VAL A 86 6.03 3.62 -9.29
N PRO A 87 7.27 4.17 -9.14
CA PRO A 87 8.44 3.61 -9.82
C PRO A 87 8.65 2.10 -9.61
N ASN A 88 8.15 1.54 -8.50
CA ASN A 88 8.29 0.12 -8.17
C ASN A 88 6.97 -0.69 -8.08
N HIS A 89 5.79 -0.10 -8.30
CA HIS A 89 4.52 -0.75 -7.92
C HIS A 89 3.50 -0.76 -9.08
N ARG A 90 3.58 -1.80 -9.93
CA ARG A 90 2.71 -1.98 -11.11
C ARG A 90 1.23 -2.20 -10.78
N ASN A 91 0.87 -2.50 -9.54
CA ASN A 91 -0.51 -2.83 -9.16
C ASN A 91 -1.35 -1.61 -8.76
N ILE A 92 -0.75 -0.43 -8.62
CA ILE A 92 -1.48 0.77 -8.19
C ILE A 92 -2.36 1.34 -9.33
N TYR A 93 -2.08 0.97 -10.58
CA TYR A 93 -2.87 1.37 -11.74
C TYR A 93 -4.32 0.84 -11.71
N GLY A 94 -4.60 -0.21 -10.94
CA GLY A 94 -5.96 -0.72 -10.74
C GLY A 94 -6.88 0.22 -9.95
N TYR A 95 -6.30 1.19 -9.24
CA TYR A 95 -7.02 2.17 -8.41
C TYR A 95 -7.29 3.49 -9.15
N PHE A 96 -6.99 3.61 -10.45
CA PHE A 96 -7.30 4.83 -11.19
C PHE A 96 -8.64 4.71 -11.91
N LYS A 97 -9.56 5.63 -11.63
CA LYS A 97 -10.73 5.82 -12.47
C LYS A 97 -10.29 6.52 -13.76
N LYS A 98 -10.21 5.78 -14.88
CA LYS A 98 -10.05 6.38 -16.20
C LYS A 98 -11.38 7.02 -16.60
N TYR A 99 -11.36 8.33 -16.83
CA TYR A 99 -12.39 9.01 -17.62
C TYR A 99 -12.18 8.72 -19.11
#